data_AF-A0A1F5AVZ4-F1
#
_entry.id   AF-A0A1F5AVZ4-F1
#
_cell.length_a   1.000
_cell.length_b   1.000
_cell.length_c   1.000
_cell.angle_alpha   90.00
_cell.angle_beta   90.00
_cell.angle_gamma   90.00
#
_symmetry.space_group_name_H-M   'P 1'
#
loop_
_entity.id
_entity.type
_entity.pdbx_description
1 polymer ?
#
loop_
_entity_poly.entity_id
_entity_poly.type
_entity_poly.pdbx_seq_one_letter_code
_entity_poly.pdbx_strand_id
1 'polypeptide(L)'
;MFAFSLAPSGCTSNLQSLEGRIFFSVREDFVNDYSVGPPRILLEMKTEKIYGCCNNRLISEIVRSGSFIAVNLKGVLFPEICLTALGPATSRDFLNLPEGVYSLNFQQWSVPDRYTLTVKKDAIEITPMLSTFTAPEYTEFWRYPENSFAYYCGTLTQTAWICDDFAAHLLGEIDLEEFHFPDTGEICYPPSGGGHYYDSPPRYFKYKKEGDFDLAGELLMTYTERLIIPDQGTALGIRNWKNKSYCSY
;
A
#
# COMPACT_ATOMS: atom_id res chain seq x y z
N MET A 1 53.46 -22.16 26.12
CA MET A 1 52.64 -22.40 24.92
C MET A 1 51.27 -21.80 25.20
N PHE A 2 51.05 -20.53 24.86
CA PHE A 2 49.77 -19.85 25.05
C PHE A 2 49.13 -19.69 23.67
N ALA A 3 47.98 -20.34 23.49
CA ALA A 3 47.20 -20.26 22.27
C ALA A 3 46.51 -18.90 22.21
N PHE A 4 46.84 -18.10 21.19
CA PHE A 4 46.01 -16.98 20.78
C PHE A 4 44.76 -17.53 20.09
N SER A 5 43.61 -17.40 20.75
CA SER A 5 42.32 -17.55 20.10
C SER A 5 42.08 -16.30 19.25
N LEU A 6 42.08 -16.47 17.93
CA LEU A 6 41.56 -15.48 17.00
C LEU A 6 40.03 -15.54 17.08
N ALA A 7 39.41 -14.51 17.66
CA ALA A 7 37.99 -14.27 17.46
C ALA A 7 37.75 -13.98 15.98
N PRO A 8 36.69 -14.53 15.34
CA PRO A 8 36.36 -14.16 13.97
C PRO A 8 36.00 -12.68 13.95
N SER A 9 36.72 -11.92 13.13
CA SER A 9 36.43 -10.54 12.77
C SER A 9 34.97 -10.43 12.34
N GLY A 10 34.24 -9.56 13.03
CA GLY A 10 32.81 -9.39 12.86
C GLY A 10 32.40 -9.07 11.43
N CYS A 11 31.23 -9.57 11.05
CA CYS A 11 30.41 -8.94 10.02
C CYS A 11 30.14 -7.50 10.49
N THR A 12 30.90 -6.54 9.99
CA THR A 12 30.56 -5.13 10.16
C THR A 12 29.32 -4.89 9.33
N SER A 13 28.17 -4.78 10.00
CA SER A 13 26.96 -4.34 9.35
C SER A 13 27.23 -2.96 8.74
N ASN A 14 27.01 -2.81 7.43
CA ASN A 14 27.11 -1.54 6.72
C ASN A 14 25.89 -0.65 7.04
N LEU A 15 25.64 -0.49 8.35
CA LEU A 15 24.53 0.25 8.92
C LEU A 15 24.99 1.69 9.16
N GLN A 16 24.43 2.62 8.41
CA GLN A 16 24.72 4.04 8.56
C GLN A 16 23.65 4.73 9.40
N SER A 17 24.03 5.85 10.03
CA SER A 17 23.10 6.71 10.74
C SER A 17 22.01 7.26 9.82
N LEU A 18 20.82 7.48 10.38
CA LEU A 18 19.73 8.14 9.67
C LEU A 18 20.06 9.61 9.44
N GLU A 19 19.65 10.11 8.29
CA GLU A 19 19.75 11.52 7.91
C GLU A 19 18.37 12.01 7.44
N GLY A 20 17.99 13.21 7.89
CA GLY A 20 16.66 13.77 7.63
C GLY A 20 15.56 13.09 8.44
N ARG A 21 14.31 13.42 8.10
CA ARG A 21 13.12 12.83 8.73
C ARG A 21 12.83 11.43 8.18
N ILE A 22 12.01 10.69 8.92
CA ILE A 22 11.36 9.46 8.45
C ILE A 22 9.88 9.75 8.23
N PHE A 23 9.42 9.56 6.99
CA PHE A 23 8.01 9.56 6.68
C PHE A 23 7.44 8.17 6.91
N PHE A 24 6.22 8.08 7.44
CA PHE A 24 5.58 6.80 7.68
C PHE A 24 4.10 6.80 7.33
N SER A 25 3.59 5.60 7.04
CA SER A 25 2.19 5.34 6.74
C SER A 25 1.74 4.11 7.52
N VAL A 26 0.54 4.17 8.10
CA VAL A 26 -0.12 3.00 8.71
C VAL A 26 -1.40 2.74 7.93
N ARG A 27 -1.31 1.80 6.98
CA ARG A 27 -2.37 1.52 6.01
C ARG A 27 -2.60 0.04 5.85
N GLU A 28 -3.70 -0.34 5.22
CA GLU A 28 -3.94 -1.71 4.82
C GLU A 28 -3.17 -2.06 3.54
N ASP A 29 -2.58 -3.25 3.51
CA ASP A 29 -1.83 -3.75 2.35
C ASP A 29 -1.82 -5.29 2.31
N PHE A 30 -1.34 -5.85 1.20
CA PHE A 30 -1.21 -7.29 0.97
C PHE A 30 0.24 -7.74 1.13
N VAL A 31 0.44 -9.02 1.49
CA VAL A 31 1.78 -9.57 1.77
C VAL A 31 2.68 -9.50 0.54
N ASN A 32 2.10 -9.68 -0.64
CA ASN A 32 2.71 -9.44 -1.93
C ASN A 32 1.60 -9.24 -2.98
N ASP A 33 2.00 -8.80 -4.17
CA ASP A 33 1.09 -8.45 -5.26
C ASP A 33 0.20 -9.61 -5.72
N TYR A 34 0.62 -10.86 -5.49
CA TYR A 34 -0.08 -12.07 -5.91
C TYR A 34 -0.93 -12.71 -4.79
N SER A 35 -0.83 -12.20 -3.56
CA SER A 35 -1.52 -12.79 -2.43
C SER A 35 -3.00 -12.42 -2.47
N VAL A 36 -3.87 -13.43 -2.57
CA VAL A 36 -5.34 -13.26 -2.48
C VAL A 36 -5.78 -13.53 -1.05
N GLY A 37 -6.43 -12.56 -0.42
CA GLY A 37 -6.88 -12.62 0.96
C GLY A 37 -7.18 -11.23 1.53
N PRO A 38 -7.78 -11.14 2.72
CA PRO A 38 -8.06 -9.85 3.34
C PRO A 38 -6.75 -9.07 3.59
N PRO A 39 -6.76 -7.74 3.45
CA PRO A 39 -5.59 -6.92 3.67
C PRO A 39 -5.22 -6.90 5.15
N ARG A 40 -3.99 -6.51 5.44
CA ARG A 40 -3.44 -6.44 6.80
C ARG A 40 -2.86 -5.06 7.04
N ILE A 41 -2.99 -4.57 8.27
CA ILE A 41 -2.40 -3.29 8.65
C ILE A 41 -0.86 -3.39 8.62
N LEU A 42 -0.26 -2.53 7.81
CA LEU A 42 1.16 -2.40 7.52
C LEU A 42 1.65 -1.06 8.06
N LEU A 43 2.80 -1.07 8.75
CA LEU A 43 3.62 0.11 8.92
C LEU A 43 4.65 0.15 7.79
N GLU A 44 4.56 1.18 6.96
CA GLU A 44 5.57 1.51 5.97
C GLU A 44 6.33 2.74 6.43
N MET A 45 7.65 2.72 6.29
CA MET A 45 8.54 3.82 6.66
C MET A 45 9.51 4.08 5.52
N LYS A 46 9.80 5.35 5.26
CA LYS A 46 10.79 5.78 4.28
C LYS A 46 11.58 6.99 4.76
N THR A 47 12.84 7.06 4.37
CA THR A 47 13.68 8.23 4.65
C THR A 47 13.27 9.43 3.79
N GLU A 48 13.45 10.64 4.33
CA GLU A 48 13.44 11.88 3.55
C GLU A 48 14.62 11.93 2.58
N LYS A 49 15.79 11.43 3.03
CA LYS A 49 16.97 11.33 2.18
C LYS A 49 16.74 10.35 1.05
N ILE A 50 17.14 10.77 -0.16
CA ILE A 50 17.22 9.95 -1.36
C ILE A 50 18.65 9.44 -1.52
N TYR A 51 18.80 8.15 -1.77
CA TYR A 51 20.07 7.47 -1.95
C TYR A 51 20.29 7.07 -3.41
N GLY A 52 21.55 6.80 -3.78
CA GLY A 52 21.94 6.34 -5.12
C GLY A 52 21.51 4.91 -5.49
N CYS A 53 21.02 4.14 -4.51
CA CYS A 53 20.64 2.74 -4.68
C CYS A 53 19.19 2.54 -4.20
N CYS A 54 18.36 1.89 -5.00
CA CYS A 54 16.94 1.68 -4.66
C CYS A 54 16.72 0.51 -3.69
N ASN A 55 17.74 -0.30 -3.45
CA ASN A 55 17.69 -1.45 -2.56
C ASN A 55 18.27 -1.18 -1.16
N ASN A 56 18.51 0.09 -0.82
CA ASN A 56 18.81 0.49 0.55
C ASN A 56 17.61 0.23 1.47
N ARG A 57 17.86 -0.31 2.67
CA ARG A 57 16.79 -0.68 3.61
C ARG A 57 16.89 0.12 4.90
N LEU A 58 15.77 0.66 5.35
CA LEU A 58 15.64 1.22 6.69
C LEU A 58 15.54 0.06 7.68
N ILE A 59 16.42 0.03 8.68
CA ILE A 59 16.43 -1.02 9.70
C ILE A 59 15.76 -0.50 10.96
N SER A 60 14.79 -1.26 11.44
CA SER A 60 14.03 -0.97 12.65
C SER A 60 13.73 -2.25 13.42
N GLU A 61 13.56 -2.12 14.74
CA GLU A 61 12.99 -3.16 15.59
C GLU A 61 11.62 -2.72 16.06
N ILE A 62 10.61 -3.58 15.88
CA ILE A 62 9.24 -3.29 16.31
C ILE A 62 8.87 -4.23 17.46
N VAL A 63 8.51 -3.63 18.60
CA VAL A 63 8.02 -4.35 19.77
C VAL A 63 6.56 -3.97 20.00
N ARG A 64 5.74 -4.99 20.26
CA ARG A 64 4.31 -4.84 20.53
C ARG A 64 3.98 -5.41 21.90
N SER A 65 3.21 -4.65 22.69
CA SER A 65 2.70 -5.09 23.99
C SER A 65 1.32 -4.48 24.23
N GLY A 66 0.26 -5.26 24.01
CA GLY A 66 -1.11 -4.76 24.09
C GLY A 66 -1.36 -3.61 23.09
N SER A 67 -1.78 -2.46 23.61
CA SER A 67 -2.02 -1.24 22.82
C SER A 67 -0.75 -0.40 22.58
N PHE A 68 0.42 -0.85 23.05
CA PHE A 68 1.68 -0.14 22.89
C PHE A 68 2.52 -0.74 21.74
N ILE A 69 2.95 0.13 20.83
CA ILE A 69 3.81 -0.18 19.69
C ILE A 69 5.05 0.70 19.79
N ALA A 70 6.22 0.08 19.93
CA ALA A 70 7.51 0.77 19.89
C ALA A 70 8.27 0.41 18.61
N VAL A 71 8.77 1.43 17.93
CA VAL A 71 9.58 1.33 16.71
C VAL A 71 10.95 1.94 17.01
N ASN A 72 11.96 1.10 17.20
CA ASN A 72 13.32 1.53 17.43
C ASN A 72 14.06 1.59 16.09
N LEU A 73 14.32 2.79 15.58
CA LEU A 73 15.04 2.96 14.33
C LEU A 73 16.55 2.80 14.55
N LYS A 74 17.20 1.97 13.75
CA LYS A 74 18.62 1.61 13.91
C LYS A 74 19.52 2.32 12.91
N GLY A 75 19.06 2.51 11.68
CA GLY A 75 19.88 3.10 10.61
C GLY A 75 19.45 2.63 9.24
N VAL A 76 20.25 2.97 8.23
CA VAL A 76 20.08 2.48 6.85
C VAL A 76 21.14 1.43 6.55
N LEU A 77 20.69 0.25 6.12
CA LEU A 77 21.57 -0.81 5.64
C LEU A 77 21.85 -0.61 4.15
N PHE A 78 23.14 -0.50 3.83
CA PHE A 78 23.64 -0.46 2.47
C PHE A 78 24.02 -1.87 2.01
N PRO A 79 23.36 -2.41 0.97
CA PRO A 79 23.71 -3.72 0.42
C PRO A 79 25.05 -3.65 -0.32
N GLU A 80 25.70 -4.81 -0.46
CA GLU A 80 26.95 -4.92 -1.24
C GLU A 80 26.72 -4.62 -2.73
N ILE A 81 25.58 -5.07 -3.27
CA ILE A 81 25.17 -4.80 -4.65
C ILE A 81 24.22 -3.62 -4.65
N CYS A 82 24.62 -2.53 -5.30
CA CYS A 82 23.77 -1.35 -5.53
C CYS A 82 22.98 -1.51 -6.83
N LEU A 83 21.65 -1.51 -6.74
CA LEU A 83 20.80 -1.33 -7.91
C LEU A 83 20.65 0.17 -8.15
N THR A 84 21.38 0.70 -9.15
CA THR A 84 21.53 2.14 -9.38
C THR A 84 20.23 2.78 -9.85
N ALA A 85 19.43 3.18 -8.87
CA ALA A 85 18.22 3.95 -9.03
C ALA A 85 18.05 4.83 -7.78
N LEU A 86 17.65 6.07 -8.00
CA LEU A 86 17.43 7.03 -6.91
C LEU A 86 16.17 6.64 -6.14
N GLY A 87 16.28 6.50 -4.83
CA GLY A 87 15.13 6.21 -3.98
C GLY A 87 15.42 6.38 -2.49
N PRO A 88 14.37 6.51 -1.66
CA PRO A 88 14.53 6.48 -0.21
C PRO A 88 14.89 5.07 0.26
N ALA A 89 15.48 4.97 1.45
CA ALA A 89 15.55 3.69 2.15
C ALA A 89 14.19 3.38 2.79
N THR A 90 13.68 2.16 2.62
CA THR A 90 12.34 1.78 3.06
C THR A 90 12.34 0.61 4.04
N SER A 91 11.30 0.54 4.88
CA SER A 91 10.95 -0.64 5.69
C SER A 91 9.44 -0.87 5.65
N ARG A 92 9.03 -2.13 5.72
CA ARG A 92 7.63 -2.57 5.69
C ARG A 92 7.43 -3.70 6.69
N ASP A 93 6.54 -3.48 7.66
CA ASP A 93 6.26 -4.43 8.73
C ASP A 93 4.75 -4.53 9.04
N PHE A 94 4.20 -5.74 8.96
CA PHE A 94 2.79 -5.98 9.27
C PHE A 94 2.54 -5.94 10.78
N LEU A 95 1.64 -5.03 11.19
CA LEU A 95 1.26 -4.80 12.58
C LEU A 95 0.09 -5.67 13.05
N ASN A 96 -0.74 -6.20 12.14
CA ASN A 96 -1.88 -7.08 12.45
C ASN A 96 -2.75 -6.56 13.62
N LEU A 97 -3.13 -5.29 13.56
CA LEU A 97 -3.89 -4.66 14.63
C LEU A 97 -5.39 -4.89 14.41
N PRO A 98 -6.16 -5.35 15.41
CA PRO A 98 -7.60 -5.23 15.38
C PRO A 98 -8.05 -3.76 15.52
N GLU A 99 -9.35 -3.51 15.44
CA GLU A 99 -9.92 -2.21 15.76
C GLU A 99 -9.60 -1.83 17.22
N GLY A 100 -9.24 -0.56 17.44
CA GLY A 100 -8.82 -0.08 18.75
C GLY A 100 -7.96 1.18 18.69
N VAL A 101 -7.49 1.61 19.86
CA VAL A 101 -6.61 2.77 20.01
C VAL A 101 -5.25 2.32 20.54
N TYR A 102 -4.19 2.77 19.88
CA TYR A 102 -2.81 2.35 20.10
C TYR A 102 -1.91 3.56 20.32
N SER A 103 -0.90 3.38 21.18
CA SER A 103 0.23 4.31 21.29
C SER A 103 1.35 3.84 20.37
N LEU A 104 1.63 4.61 19.32
CA LEU A 104 2.72 4.38 18.39
C LEU A 104 3.89 5.30 18.75
N ASN A 105 5.01 4.70 19.16
CA ASN A 105 6.18 5.42 19.64
C ASN A 105 7.38 5.08 18.76
N PHE A 106 7.95 6.09 18.12
CA PHE A 106 9.21 5.96 17.43
C PHE A 106 10.32 6.40 18.36
N GLN A 107 11.44 5.66 18.32
CA GLN A 107 12.64 6.00 19.07
C GLN A 107 13.81 6.06 18.10
N GLN A 108 14.52 7.18 18.12
CA GLN A 108 15.83 7.33 17.49
C GLN A 108 16.81 7.79 18.57
N TRP A 109 17.75 6.92 18.95
CA TRP A 109 18.65 7.16 20.10
C TRP A 109 17.87 7.45 21.38
N SER A 110 17.98 8.67 21.94
CA SER A 110 17.27 9.14 23.13
C SER A 110 16.07 10.04 22.82
N VAL A 111 15.77 10.29 21.54
CA VAL A 111 14.68 11.17 21.10
C VAL A 111 13.43 10.33 20.78
N PRO A 112 12.31 10.55 21.48
CA PRO A 112 11.04 9.90 21.17
C PRO A 112 10.15 10.77 20.28
N ASP A 113 9.44 10.13 19.36
CA ASP A 113 8.24 10.68 18.73
C ASP A 113 7.04 9.80 19.09
N ARG A 114 5.87 10.42 19.27
CA ARG A 114 4.68 9.77 19.82
C ARG A 114 3.43 10.15 19.02
N TYR A 115 2.63 9.14 18.74
CA TYR A 115 1.39 9.24 18.00
C TYR A 115 0.31 8.40 18.68
N THR A 116 -0.93 8.87 18.59
CA THR A 116 -2.09 8.01 18.79
C THR A 116 -2.50 7.45 17.43
N LEU A 117 -2.61 6.13 17.35
CA LEU A 117 -3.10 5.41 16.18
C LEU A 117 -4.48 4.83 16.51
N THR A 118 -5.50 5.24 15.78
CA THR A 118 -6.87 4.74 15.95
C THR A 118 -7.24 3.90 14.73
N VAL A 119 -7.49 2.62 14.96
CA VAL A 119 -7.98 1.69 13.93
C VAL A 119 -9.50 1.57 14.08
N LYS A 120 -10.24 2.11 13.12
CA LYS A 120 -11.69 1.97 12.99
C LYS A 120 -12.03 0.92 11.95
N LYS A 121 -13.31 0.59 11.81
CA LYS A 121 -13.79 -0.33 10.78
C LYS A 121 -13.46 0.12 9.36
N ASP A 122 -13.59 1.42 9.09
CA ASP A 122 -13.52 2.03 7.76
C ASP A 122 -12.26 2.89 7.52
N ALA A 123 -11.57 3.30 8.58
CA ALA A 123 -10.37 4.15 8.47
C ALA A 123 -9.33 3.85 9.54
N ILE A 124 -8.10 4.30 9.29
CA ILE A 124 -6.98 4.34 10.23
C ILE A 124 -6.56 5.80 10.38
N GLU A 125 -6.56 6.31 11.60
CA GLU A 125 -6.25 7.70 11.91
C GLU A 125 -4.98 7.81 12.75
N ILE A 126 -4.15 8.80 12.44
CA ILE A 126 -2.89 9.09 13.12
C ILE A 126 -2.97 10.51 13.67
N THR A 127 -2.89 10.63 15.00
CA THR A 127 -2.84 11.92 15.68
C THR A 127 -1.44 12.14 16.28
N PRO A 128 -0.65 13.09 15.77
CA PRO A 128 0.65 13.44 16.34
C PRO A 128 0.51 14.00 17.76
N MET A 129 1.31 13.49 18.69
CA MET A 129 1.45 14.03 20.05
C MET A 129 2.82 14.71 20.23
N LEU A 130 3.86 14.09 19.68
CA LEU A 130 5.22 14.61 19.63
C LEU A 130 5.87 14.12 18.33
N SER A 131 6.32 15.05 17.50
CA SER A 131 6.88 14.75 16.17
C SER A 131 8.07 15.67 15.92
N THR A 132 9.25 15.08 15.90
CA THR A 132 10.55 15.74 15.84
C THR A 132 11.35 15.23 14.65
N PHE A 133 11.40 13.91 14.47
CA PHE A 133 12.20 13.23 13.44
C PHE A 133 11.36 12.29 12.55
N THR A 134 10.13 11.96 12.94
CA THR A 134 9.17 11.27 12.06
C THR A 134 7.99 12.17 11.74
N ALA A 135 7.32 11.90 10.61
CA ALA A 135 6.05 12.52 10.25
C ALA A 135 5.19 11.51 9.49
N PRO A 136 3.88 11.44 9.75
CA PRO A 136 3.00 10.62 8.93
C PRO A 136 2.88 11.26 7.54
N GLU A 137 2.79 10.45 6.48
CA GLU A 137 2.52 10.95 5.13
C GLU A 137 1.11 11.55 5.04
N TYR A 138 0.17 10.86 5.67
CA TYR A 138 -1.22 11.27 5.84
C TYR A 138 -1.68 10.95 7.26
N THR A 139 -2.61 11.74 7.77
CA THR A 139 -3.19 11.51 9.11
C THR A 139 -4.41 10.59 9.09
N GLU A 140 -4.91 10.25 7.90
CA GLU A 140 -6.09 9.40 7.69
C GLU A 140 -5.86 8.51 6.48
N PHE A 141 -6.11 7.21 6.65
CA PHE A 141 -6.05 6.21 5.59
C PHE A 141 -7.37 5.43 5.58
N TRP A 142 -8.08 5.43 4.46
CA TRP A 142 -9.27 4.61 4.31
C TRP A 142 -8.89 3.13 4.24
N ARG A 143 -9.69 2.28 4.87
CA ARG A 143 -9.56 0.82 4.82
C ARG A 143 -10.33 0.28 3.62
N TYR A 144 -9.98 -0.91 3.16
CA TYR A 144 -10.72 -1.59 2.12
C TYR A 144 -12.12 -1.94 2.62
N PRO A 145 -13.20 -1.41 2.01
CA PRO A 145 -14.54 -1.83 2.40
C PRO A 145 -14.73 -3.31 2.07
N GLU A 146 -15.24 -4.09 3.03
CA GLU A 146 -15.58 -5.48 2.75
C GLU A 146 -16.59 -5.58 1.61
N ASN A 147 -16.43 -6.62 0.79
CA ASN A 147 -17.22 -6.88 -0.40
C ASN A 147 -17.25 -5.68 -1.36
N SER A 148 -16.10 -5.05 -1.57
CA SER A 148 -15.95 -4.01 -2.59
C SER A 148 -14.88 -4.34 -3.61
N PHE A 149 -14.94 -3.64 -4.75
CA PHE A 149 -13.87 -3.59 -5.73
C PHE A 149 -13.77 -2.21 -6.36
N ALA A 150 -12.58 -1.91 -6.87
CA ALA A 150 -12.33 -0.78 -7.73
C ALA A 150 -12.35 -1.23 -9.20
N TYR A 151 -12.94 -0.40 -10.06
CA TYR A 151 -12.91 -0.49 -11.51
C TYR A 151 -12.01 0.61 -12.05
N TYR A 152 -11.06 0.21 -12.88
CA TYR A 152 -10.09 1.05 -13.55
C TYR A 152 -10.31 0.99 -15.06
N CYS A 153 -10.21 2.14 -15.71
CA CYS A 153 -10.37 2.21 -17.16
C CYS A 153 -9.44 3.27 -17.76
N GLY A 154 -8.44 2.78 -18.49
CA GLY A 154 -7.58 3.58 -19.35
C GLY A 154 -7.91 3.33 -20.82
N THR A 155 -8.05 4.38 -21.62
CA THR A 155 -8.37 4.28 -23.06
C THR A 155 -7.65 5.34 -23.89
N LEU A 156 -7.93 5.34 -25.20
CA LEU A 156 -7.69 6.51 -26.05
C LEU A 156 -8.86 7.48 -25.91
N THR A 157 -8.65 8.77 -26.15
CA THR A 157 -9.74 9.77 -26.09
C THR A 157 -10.93 9.42 -27.00
N GLN A 158 -10.69 8.79 -28.16
CA GLN A 158 -11.76 8.40 -29.08
C GLN A 158 -12.59 7.20 -28.59
N THR A 159 -12.06 6.43 -27.64
CA THR A 159 -12.69 5.23 -27.07
C THR A 159 -13.04 5.38 -25.60
N ALA A 160 -13.01 6.61 -25.05
CA ALA A 160 -13.35 6.90 -23.65
C ALA A 160 -14.75 6.43 -23.23
N TRP A 161 -15.69 6.36 -24.19
CA TRP A 161 -17.05 5.84 -23.97
C TRP A 161 -17.07 4.38 -23.46
N ILE A 162 -16.01 3.59 -23.71
CA ILE A 162 -15.89 2.21 -23.24
C ILE A 162 -15.96 2.14 -21.70
N CYS A 163 -15.43 3.15 -21.02
CA CYS A 163 -15.38 3.16 -19.55
C CYS A 163 -16.78 3.21 -18.93
N ASP A 164 -17.63 4.10 -19.44
CA ASP A 164 -19.00 4.23 -18.95
C ASP A 164 -19.91 3.11 -19.45
N ASP A 165 -19.71 2.64 -20.69
CA ASP A 165 -20.47 1.53 -21.26
C ASP A 165 -20.28 0.24 -20.48
N PHE A 166 -19.02 -0.12 -20.15
CA PHE A 166 -18.75 -1.31 -19.35
C PHE A 166 -19.28 -1.19 -17.92
N ALA A 167 -19.14 -0.03 -17.28
CA ALA A 167 -19.69 0.18 -15.95
C ALA A 167 -21.23 0.11 -15.93
N ALA A 168 -21.89 0.64 -16.96
CA ALA A 168 -23.34 0.50 -17.13
C ALA A 168 -23.74 -0.97 -17.35
N HIS A 169 -22.93 -1.74 -18.09
CA HIS A 169 -23.13 -3.17 -18.28
C HIS A 169 -23.02 -3.93 -16.95
N LEU A 170 -22.00 -3.65 -16.13
CA LEU A 170 -21.85 -4.24 -14.80
C LEU A 170 -23.09 -3.99 -13.91
N LEU A 171 -23.56 -2.74 -13.86
CA LEU A 171 -24.74 -2.35 -13.05
C LEU A 171 -26.05 -2.95 -13.57
N GLY A 172 -26.11 -3.33 -14.84
CA GLY A 172 -27.27 -4.00 -15.44
C GLY A 172 -27.36 -5.50 -15.13
N GLU A 173 -26.21 -6.15 -14.98
CA GLU A 173 -26.11 -7.61 -14.77
C GLU A 173 -25.93 -8.00 -13.30
N ILE A 174 -25.36 -7.12 -12.48
CA ILE A 174 -25.01 -7.38 -11.09
C ILE A 174 -25.62 -6.29 -10.19
N ASP A 175 -26.25 -6.71 -9.10
CA ASP A 175 -26.77 -5.83 -8.05
C ASP A 175 -25.62 -5.22 -7.23
N LEU A 176 -25.01 -4.18 -7.81
CA LEU A 176 -23.89 -3.43 -7.25
C LEU A 176 -24.35 -2.08 -6.71
N GLU A 177 -23.71 -1.64 -5.63
CA GLU A 177 -23.86 -0.29 -5.09
C GLU A 177 -22.57 0.51 -5.36
N GLU A 178 -22.66 1.54 -6.19
CA GLU A 178 -21.54 2.48 -6.39
C GLU A 178 -21.35 3.37 -5.15
N PHE A 179 -20.11 3.61 -4.76
CA PHE A 179 -19.76 4.50 -3.65
C PHE A 179 -18.52 5.34 -3.96
N HIS A 180 -18.30 6.36 -3.15
CA HIS A 180 -17.14 7.24 -3.24
C HIS A 180 -16.43 7.32 -1.89
N PHE A 181 -15.11 7.43 -1.92
CA PHE A 181 -14.34 7.83 -0.75
C PHE A 181 -14.50 9.35 -0.53
N PRO A 182 -14.43 9.83 0.71
CA PRO A 182 -14.29 11.25 0.98
C PRO A 182 -13.04 11.84 0.33
N ASP A 183 -13.09 13.14 0.03
CA ASP A 183 -11.95 13.89 -0.55
C ASP A 183 -10.79 14.11 0.44
N THR A 184 -10.88 13.55 1.65
CA THR A 184 -9.86 13.61 2.70
C THR A 184 -9.23 12.25 2.93
N GLY A 185 -7.96 12.25 3.34
CA GLY A 185 -7.20 11.03 3.62
C GLY A 185 -6.69 10.33 2.37
N GLU A 186 -5.91 9.29 2.58
CA GLU A 186 -5.38 8.43 1.52
C GLU A 186 -6.30 7.23 1.30
N ILE A 187 -6.71 6.98 0.06
CA ILE A 187 -7.58 5.85 -0.28
C ILE A 187 -6.81 4.53 -0.33
N CYS A 188 -7.48 3.42 -0.02
CA CYS A 188 -6.87 2.08 0.01
C CYS A 188 -6.58 1.52 -1.39
N TYR A 189 -7.39 1.88 -2.39
CA TYR A 189 -7.22 1.42 -3.75
C TYR A 189 -6.17 2.26 -4.49
N PRO A 190 -5.36 1.65 -5.36
CA PRO A 190 -4.46 2.39 -6.25
C PRO A 190 -5.18 3.52 -7.01
N PRO A 191 -4.50 4.66 -7.25
CA PRO A 191 -5.14 5.84 -7.85
C PRO A 191 -5.39 5.74 -9.36
N SER A 192 -4.78 4.77 -10.07
CA SER A 192 -4.91 4.64 -11.52
C SER A 192 -4.72 3.21 -12.02
N GLY A 193 -5.31 2.92 -13.18
CA GLY A 193 -5.14 1.66 -13.90
C GLY A 193 -3.95 1.64 -14.87
N GLY A 194 -3.24 2.77 -15.04
CA GLY A 194 -2.10 2.88 -15.96
C GLY A 194 -2.50 3.15 -17.41
N GLY A 195 -3.52 3.99 -17.66
CA GLY A 195 -3.98 4.32 -19.01
C GLY A 195 -2.96 5.08 -19.87
N HIS A 196 -3.01 4.90 -21.20
CA HIS A 196 -2.03 5.46 -22.14
C HIS A 196 -2.31 6.92 -22.57
N TYR A 197 -3.57 7.41 -22.53
CA TYR A 197 -3.92 8.80 -22.90
C TYR A 197 -5.17 9.37 -22.23
N TYR A 198 -6.18 8.54 -21.95
CA TYR A 198 -7.31 8.87 -21.11
C TYR A 198 -7.33 7.87 -19.95
N ASP A 199 -7.33 8.36 -18.71
CA ASP A 199 -7.46 7.54 -17.51
C ASP A 199 -8.69 8.03 -16.76
N SER A 200 -9.75 7.23 -16.78
CA SER A 200 -10.97 7.55 -16.06
C SER A 200 -10.69 7.48 -14.56
N PRO A 201 -11.21 8.41 -13.75
CA PRO A 201 -11.21 8.24 -12.30
C PRO A 201 -11.73 6.85 -11.93
N PRO A 202 -11.06 6.11 -11.02
CA PRO A 202 -11.54 4.82 -10.60
C PRO A 202 -12.95 4.91 -10.02
N ARG A 203 -13.78 3.91 -10.31
CA ARG A 203 -15.13 3.78 -9.75
C ARG A 203 -15.13 2.65 -8.74
N TYR A 204 -15.89 2.79 -7.67
CA TYR A 204 -15.89 1.82 -6.57
C TYR A 204 -17.27 1.25 -6.36
N PHE A 205 -17.33 -0.08 -6.24
CA PHE A 205 -18.59 -0.79 -6.13
C PHE A 205 -18.57 -1.73 -4.93
N LYS A 206 -19.71 -1.85 -4.26
CA LYS A 206 -19.98 -2.92 -3.29
C LYS A 206 -20.87 -3.98 -3.91
N TYR A 207 -20.64 -5.22 -3.51
CA TYR A 207 -21.41 -6.39 -3.91
C TYR A 207 -21.93 -7.15 -2.68
N LYS A 208 -22.95 -7.99 -2.88
CA LYS A 208 -23.63 -8.69 -1.77
C LYS A 208 -23.06 -10.08 -1.53
N LYS A 209 -22.61 -10.76 -2.59
CA LYS A 209 -22.12 -12.14 -2.54
C LYS A 209 -20.72 -12.24 -3.13
N GLU A 210 -19.86 -13.10 -2.57
CA GLU A 210 -18.50 -13.26 -3.10
C GLU A 210 -18.47 -13.63 -4.59
N GLY A 211 -19.43 -14.44 -5.06
CA GLY A 211 -19.53 -14.81 -6.48
C GLY A 211 -19.87 -13.65 -7.42
N ASP A 212 -20.39 -12.53 -6.92
CA ASP A 212 -20.70 -11.36 -7.75
C ASP A 212 -19.42 -10.73 -8.32
N PHE A 213 -18.30 -10.75 -7.57
CA PHE A 213 -17.02 -10.28 -8.10
C PHE A 213 -16.46 -11.19 -9.19
N ASP A 214 -16.67 -12.50 -9.06
CA ASP A 214 -16.22 -13.46 -10.05
C ASP A 214 -17.02 -13.30 -11.36
N LEU A 215 -18.33 -13.09 -11.24
CA LEU A 215 -19.19 -12.72 -12.36
C LEU A 215 -18.76 -11.41 -13.02
N ALA A 216 -18.40 -10.37 -12.23
CA ALA A 216 -17.87 -9.13 -12.78
C ALA A 216 -16.58 -9.36 -13.61
N GLY A 217 -15.72 -10.28 -13.15
CA GLY A 217 -14.54 -10.72 -13.91
C GLY A 217 -14.90 -11.42 -15.22
N GLU A 218 -15.87 -12.33 -15.21
CA GLU A 218 -16.35 -13.02 -16.41
C GLU A 218 -16.97 -12.05 -17.43
N LEU A 219 -17.75 -11.07 -16.97
CA LEU A 219 -18.30 -10.00 -17.81
C LEU A 219 -17.18 -9.14 -18.40
N LEU A 220 -16.14 -8.79 -17.62
CA LEU A 220 -14.99 -8.05 -18.11
C LEU A 220 -14.28 -8.80 -19.23
N MET A 221 -14.03 -10.10 -19.05
CA MET A 221 -13.36 -10.92 -20.07
C MET A 221 -14.20 -11.03 -21.35
N THR A 222 -15.50 -11.28 -21.21
CA THR A 222 -16.43 -11.37 -22.36
C THR A 222 -16.53 -10.03 -23.10
N TYR A 223 -16.61 -8.93 -22.37
CA TYR A 223 -16.64 -7.59 -22.94
C TYR A 223 -15.34 -7.27 -23.68
N THR A 224 -14.21 -7.64 -23.10
CA THR A 224 -12.87 -7.47 -23.68
C THR A 224 -12.75 -8.21 -25.01
N GLU A 225 -13.11 -9.48 -25.06
CA GLU A 225 -13.06 -10.29 -26.30
C GLU A 225 -13.94 -9.73 -27.43
N ARG A 226 -15.05 -9.07 -27.08
CA ARG A 226 -16.00 -8.52 -28.06
C ARG A 226 -15.57 -7.16 -28.61
N LEU A 227 -15.00 -6.30 -27.77
CA LEU A 227 -14.89 -4.86 -28.06
C LEU A 227 -13.47 -4.29 -27.98
N ILE A 228 -12.55 -4.98 -27.31
CA ILE A 228 -11.19 -4.48 -27.11
C ILE A 228 -10.24 -5.23 -28.04
N ILE A 229 -9.61 -4.49 -28.94
CA ILE A 229 -8.54 -5.01 -29.77
C ILE A 229 -7.24 -4.94 -28.96
N PRO A 230 -6.46 -6.04 -28.85
CA PRO A 230 -5.16 -6.03 -28.19
C PRO A 230 -4.24 -4.92 -28.72
N ASP A 231 -3.38 -4.38 -27.85
CA ASP A 231 -2.35 -3.38 -28.17
C ASP A 231 -2.87 -2.04 -28.72
N GLN A 232 -4.15 -1.69 -28.49
CA GLN A 232 -4.74 -0.41 -28.91
C GLN A 232 -4.80 0.65 -27.79
N GLY A 233 -4.05 0.46 -26.70
CA GLY A 233 -4.01 1.43 -25.59
C GLY A 233 -5.32 1.55 -24.81
N THR A 234 -6.15 0.51 -24.83
CA THR A 234 -7.35 0.37 -23.99
C THR A 234 -7.11 -0.74 -22.96
N ALA A 235 -7.22 -0.40 -21.68
CA ALA A 235 -7.01 -1.28 -20.55
C ALA A 235 -8.15 -1.09 -19.53
N LEU A 236 -8.88 -2.16 -19.25
CA LEU A 236 -9.88 -2.23 -18.19
C LEU A 236 -9.37 -3.17 -17.12
N GLY A 237 -9.65 -2.86 -15.86
CA GLY A 237 -9.29 -3.75 -14.76
C GLY A 237 -10.27 -3.60 -13.61
N ILE A 238 -10.48 -4.70 -12.89
CA ILE A 238 -11.16 -4.69 -11.59
C ILE A 238 -10.26 -5.34 -10.55
N ARG A 239 -10.27 -4.81 -9.33
CA ARG A 239 -9.54 -5.36 -8.19
C ARG A 239 -10.39 -5.28 -6.93
N ASN A 240 -10.66 -6.42 -6.30
CA ASN A 240 -11.43 -6.46 -5.08
C ASN A 240 -10.60 -6.19 -3.81
N TRP A 241 -11.32 -6.01 -2.71
CA TRP A 241 -10.77 -5.80 -1.38
C TRP A 241 -9.87 -6.94 -0.88
N LYS A 242 -9.93 -8.13 -1.48
CA LYS A 242 -9.06 -9.28 -1.19
C LYS A 242 -7.90 -9.43 -2.15
N ASN A 243 -7.58 -8.40 -2.93
CA ASN A 243 -6.53 -8.42 -3.95
C ASN A 243 -6.74 -9.40 -5.11
N LYS A 244 -7.96 -9.93 -5.30
CA LYS A 244 -8.27 -10.65 -6.53
C LYS A 244 -8.52 -9.62 -7.64
N SER A 245 -7.93 -9.82 -8.81
CA SER A 245 -8.07 -8.91 -9.94
C SER A 245 -8.35 -9.64 -11.24
N TYR A 246 -8.98 -8.90 -12.16
CA TYR A 246 -9.17 -9.27 -13.55
C TYR A 246 -8.80 -8.05 -14.40
N CYS A 247 -8.04 -8.25 -15.47
CA CYS A 247 -7.64 -7.19 -16.38
C CYS A 247 -7.91 -7.62 -17.82
N SER A 248 -8.21 -6.66 -18.69
CA SER A 248 -8.04 -6.85 -20.13
C SER A 248 -6.55 -7.07 -20.44
N TYR A 249 -6.27 -7.64 -21.62
CA TYR A 249 -4.94 -8.03 -22.15
C TYR A 249 -3.71 -7.39 -21.51
#